data_AF-A0A2J7ZFT1-F1
#
_entry.id   AF-A0A2J7ZFT1-F1
#
_cell.length_a   1.000
_cell.length_b   1.000
_cell.length_c   1.000
_cell.angle_alpha   90.00
_cell.angle_beta   90.00
_cell.angle_gamma   90.00
#
_symmetry.space_group_name_H-M   'P 1'
#
loop_
_entity.id
_entity.type
_entity.pdbx_description
1 polymer ?
#
loop_
_entity_poly.entity_id
_entity_poly.type
_entity_poly.pdbx_seq_one_letter_code
_entity_poly.pdbx_strand_id
1 'polypeptide(L)'
;MTLYKELSYDGEECVSRIKAIQFCIMGPEEIRSRSVAEITKTDTYQINEPVMNGLFDPRMGVIDNNKSCKTCEQRNTFCPGHFGHIELARPLFYVQFFSIVQKLLKCVCFRCSKLLVDLQDPTVAALLAKKHTRQKRWEHMHKLCSNVKRCGKETLDGCGARQPDRVTKTDVMKIVMEWKDLAENEETHELTVRRQIYGADDVLRILHRVTDADADALGFCPKYNRPEWMICTVLPVPPPCVRPSVRNDTGVRKEDDLTHKLVDIIKFNNTVKNKIERGASYDTIELSVSVLQQHVATLIDNTGAYVSKDRTGRIFRTICDRLNRKEGRIRGNLMGKRVDFSARTVITPDPNISIDELGVPM
;
A
#
# COMPACT_ATOMS: atom_id res chain seq x y z
N MET A 1 7.18 -25.89 -23.71
CA MET A 1 5.87 -25.49 -24.26
C MET A 1 4.89 -25.34 -23.11
N THR A 2 4.12 -24.26 -23.08
CA THR A 2 2.90 -24.16 -22.27
C THR A 2 1.82 -25.06 -22.88
N LEU A 3 0.90 -25.60 -22.07
CA LEU A 3 -0.26 -26.35 -22.59
C LEU A 3 -1.20 -25.44 -23.39
N TYR A 4 -1.27 -24.16 -23.04
CA TYR A 4 -1.98 -23.13 -23.80
C TYR A 4 -1.10 -22.60 -24.94
N LYS A 5 -1.60 -22.76 -26.17
CA LYS A 5 -0.99 -22.25 -27.42
C LYS A 5 -1.02 -20.71 -27.53
N GLU A 6 -1.79 -20.08 -26.64
CA GLU A 6 -1.92 -18.62 -26.45
C GLU A 6 -0.76 -18.02 -25.63
N LEU A 7 0.05 -18.86 -24.95
CA LEU A 7 1.19 -18.44 -24.14
C LEU A 7 2.55 -18.86 -24.73
N SER A 8 2.54 -19.63 -25.82
CA SER A 8 3.70 -19.81 -26.68
C SER A 8 3.93 -18.54 -27.50
N TYR A 9 5.05 -17.85 -27.26
CA TYR A 9 5.49 -16.64 -28.00
C TYR A 9 6.03 -16.98 -29.41
N ASP A 10 5.50 -18.04 -30.02
CA ASP A 10 6.04 -18.68 -31.24
C ASP A 10 5.50 -18.02 -32.53
N GLY A 11 4.65 -16.99 -32.38
CA GLY A 11 4.16 -16.13 -33.47
C GLY A 11 4.41 -14.65 -33.17
N GLU A 12 5.02 -13.93 -34.11
CA GLU A 12 5.45 -12.54 -33.93
C GLU A 12 4.28 -11.58 -33.65
N GLU A 13 3.08 -11.89 -34.17
CA GLU A 13 1.87 -11.06 -34.07
C GLU A 13 1.39 -10.82 -32.63
N CYS A 14 1.70 -11.73 -31.69
CA CYS A 14 1.27 -11.61 -30.30
C CYS A 14 2.16 -10.72 -29.41
N VAL A 15 3.33 -10.26 -29.89
CA VAL A 15 4.38 -9.68 -29.03
C VAL A 15 4.35 -8.13 -29.01
N SER A 16 3.39 -7.56 -28.28
CA SER A 16 3.28 -6.10 -28.12
C SER A 16 4.34 -5.49 -27.19
N ARG A 17 5.06 -4.47 -27.69
CA ARG A 17 5.99 -3.65 -26.88
C ARG A 17 5.25 -2.63 -26.00
N ILE A 18 5.64 -2.52 -24.72
CA ILE A 18 5.04 -1.58 -23.77
C ILE A 18 5.38 -0.13 -24.18
N LYS A 19 4.36 0.66 -24.55
CA LYS A 19 4.51 2.07 -24.97
C LYS A 19 4.50 3.06 -23.80
N ALA A 20 3.77 2.77 -22.72
CA ALA A 20 3.60 3.64 -21.56
C ALA A 20 3.22 2.81 -20.31
N ILE A 21 3.43 3.38 -19.12
CA ILE A 21 3.07 2.78 -17.83
C ILE A 21 2.19 3.78 -17.07
N GLN A 22 0.97 3.38 -16.73
CA GLN A 22 0.06 4.18 -15.89
C GLN A 22 0.21 3.76 -14.43
N PHE A 23 0.50 4.72 -13.55
CA PHE A 23 0.48 4.50 -12.10
C PHE A 23 -0.90 4.83 -11.52
N CYS A 24 -1.37 3.97 -10.63
CA CYS A 24 -2.69 4.06 -9.97
C CYS A 24 -2.60 3.56 -8.53
N ILE A 25 -3.55 3.99 -7.70
CA ILE A 25 -3.88 3.31 -6.44
C ILE A 25 -4.99 2.30 -6.77
N MET A 26 -4.83 1.04 -6.35
CA MET A 26 -5.84 0.02 -6.61
C MET A 26 -7.07 0.24 -5.73
N GLY A 27 -8.25 0.32 -6.33
CA GLY A 27 -9.52 0.38 -5.60
C GLY A 27 -9.84 -0.96 -4.92
N PRO A 28 -10.64 -1.00 -3.84
CA PRO A 28 -10.96 -2.25 -3.15
C PRO A 28 -11.72 -3.24 -4.03
N GLU A 29 -12.58 -2.77 -4.93
CA GLU A 29 -13.29 -3.58 -5.92
C GLU A 29 -12.35 -4.16 -6.98
N GLU A 30 -11.34 -3.39 -7.40
CA GLU A 30 -10.26 -3.88 -8.28
C GLU A 30 -9.41 -4.95 -7.58
N ILE A 31 -9.11 -4.79 -6.29
CA ILE A 31 -8.35 -5.79 -5.51
C ILE A 31 -9.15 -7.09 -5.40
N ARG A 32 -10.45 -7.04 -5.10
CA ARG A 32 -11.30 -8.25 -5.03
C ARG A 32 -11.44 -8.91 -6.41
N SER A 33 -11.76 -8.16 -7.45
CA SER A 33 -11.98 -8.71 -8.81
C SER A 33 -10.72 -9.26 -9.48
N ARG A 34 -9.54 -8.72 -9.17
CA ARG A 34 -8.24 -9.29 -9.60
C ARG A 34 -7.77 -10.48 -8.76
N SER A 35 -8.46 -10.81 -7.68
CA SER A 35 -8.00 -11.83 -6.72
C SER A 35 -8.64 -13.20 -6.93
N VAL A 36 -7.84 -14.25 -6.76
CA VAL A 36 -8.25 -15.65 -6.96
C VAL A 36 -8.68 -16.36 -5.67
N ALA A 37 -8.39 -15.76 -4.51
CA ALA A 37 -8.65 -16.36 -3.20
C ALA A 37 -8.74 -15.29 -2.09
N GLU A 38 -9.80 -15.37 -1.29
CA GLU A 38 -9.86 -14.72 0.02
C GLU A 38 -9.04 -15.57 1.03
N ILE A 39 -8.16 -14.92 1.79
CA ILE A 39 -7.26 -15.59 2.74
C ILE A 39 -7.74 -15.34 4.17
N THR A 40 -8.29 -16.38 4.79
CA THR A 40 -8.94 -16.31 6.12
C THR A 40 -8.25 -17.16 7.17
N LYS A 41 -7.45 -18.17 6.77
CA LYS A 41 -6.75 -19.07 7.68
C LYS A 41 -5.29 -18.68 7.88
N THR A 42 -4.81 -18.83 9.11
CA THR A 42 -3.39 -18.70 9.48
C THR A 42 -2.51 -19.84 8.98
N ASP A 43 -3.11 -20.99 8.70
CA ASP A 43 -2.40 -22.26 8.55
C ASP A 43 -1.85 -22.42 7.12
N THR A 44 -0.61 -22.90 7.02
CA THR A 44 0.17 -22.86 5.76
C THR A 44 0.32 -24.22 5.08
N TYR A 45 0.55 -25.28 5.86
CA TYR A 45 0.65 -26.67 5.39
C TYR A 45 0.03 -27.63 6.42
N GLN A 46 -0.91 -28.49 5.99
CA GLN A 46 -1.41 -29.64 6.75
C GLN A 46 -0.82 -30.91 6.13
N ILE A 47 0.00 -31.65 6.89
CA ILE A 47 0.58 -32.95 6.47
C ILE A 47 1.28 -32.89 5.07
N ASN A 48 1.94 -31.77 4.78
CA ASN A 48 2.60 -31.40 3.50
C ASN A 48 1.68 -30.98 2.32
N GLU A 49 0.38 -30.88 2.51
CA GLU A 49 -0.55 -30.22 1.58
C GLU A 49 -0.83 -28.76 1.99
N PRO A 50 -0.90 -27.80 1.05
CA PRO A 50 -1.27 -26.41 1.36
C PRO A 50 -2.76 -26.28 1.69
N VAL A 51 -3.09 -25.47 2.70
CA VAL A 51 -4.47 -25.31 3.17
C VAL A 51 -5.26 -24.34 2.27
N MET A 52 -6.45 -24.76 1.81
CA MET A 52 -7.39 -23.89 1.08
C MET A 52 -7.87 -22.72 1.96
N ASN A 53 -7.86 -21.51 1.37
CA ASN A 53 -8.03 -20.20 2.02
C ASN A 53 -6.93 -19.86 3.07
N GLY A 54 -5.79 -20.56 3.04
CA GLY A 54 -4.57 -20.22 3.76
C GLY A 54 -3.52 -19.57 2.85
N LEU A 55 -2.40 -19.09 3.41
CA LEU A 55 -1.41 -18.28 2.69
C LEU A 55 -0.66 -18.98 1.53
N PHE A 56 -0.85 -20.28 1.32
CA PHE A 56 -0.27 -21.03 0.19
C PHE A 56 -1.34 -21.73 -0.66
N ASP A 57 -2.57 -21.20 -0.68
CA ASP A 57 -3.67 -21.71 -1.50
C ASP A 57 -3.20 -21.97 -2.96
N PRO A 58 -3.39 -23.20 -3.51
CA PRO A 58 -2.93 -23.57 -4.84
C PRO A 58 -3.42 -22.68 -6.00
N ARG A 59 -4.47 -21.89 -5.81
CA ARG A 59 -4.92 -20.87 -6.78
C ARG A 59 -3.94 -19.70 -6.91
N MET A 60 -3.27 -19.32 -5.81
CA MET A 60 -2.29 -18.22 -5.82
C MET A 60 -0.97 -18.58 -6.53
N GLY A 61 -0.73 -19.86 -6.80
CA GLY A 61 0.50 -20.39 -7.36
C GLY A 61 1.09 -21.52 -6.51
N VAL A 62 2.07 -22.22 -7.05
CA VAL A 62 2.72 -23.38 -6.40
C VAL A 62 4.23 -23.22 -6.37
N ILE A 63 4.85 -23.67 -5.28
CA ILE A 63 6.32 -23.67 -5.10
C ILE A 63 6.91 -25.05 -5.39
N ASP A 64 6.20 -26.13 -5.06
CA ASP A 64 6.69 -27.51 -5.22
C ASP A 64 6.76 -27.90 -6.72
N ASN A 65 7.93 -28.35 -7.19
CA ASN A 65 8.19 -28.72 -8.60
C ASN A 65 7.16 -29.69 -9.21
N ASN A 66 6.61 -30.60 -8.40
CA ASN A 66 5.72 -31.68 -8.83
C ASN A 66 4.23 -31.27 -8.81
N LYS A 67 3.90 -30.02 -8.50
CA LYS A 67 2.51 -29.51 -8.44
C LYS A 67 2.28 -28.46 -9.54
N SER A 68 1.04 -28.36 -10.01
CA SER A 68 0.55 -27.30 -10.91
C SER A 68 -0.34 -26.30 -10.15
N CYS A 69 -0.40 -25.06 -10.63
CA CYS A 69 -1.31 -24.05 -10.08
C CYS A 69 -2.76 -24.33 -10.49
N LYS A 70 -3.73 -24.20 -9.57
CA LYS A 70 -5.17 -24.41 -9.84
C LYS A 70 -5.84 -23.29 -10.66
N THR A 71 -5.10 -22.26 -11.09
CA THR A 71 -5.64 -21.11 -11.84
C THR A 71 -5.07 -20.97 -13.24
N CYS A 72 -3.79 -21.30 -13.46
CA CYS A 72 -3.16 -21.24 -14.79
C CYS A 72 -2.57 -22.58 -15.27
N GLU A 73 -2.79 -23.67 -14.51
CA GLU A 73 -2.36 -25.06 -14.74
C GLU A 73 -0.85 -25.28 -14.95
N GLN A 74 -0.06 -24.22 -14.85
CA GLN A 74 1.39 -24.23 -15.06
C GLN A 74 2.15 -24.73 -13.83
N ARG A 75 3.35 -25.26 -14.10
CA ARG A 75 4.38 -25.58 -13.09
C ARG A 75 4.98 -24.28 -12.50
N ASN A 76 5.59 -24.41 -11.33
CA ASN A 76 6.21 -23.31 -10.58
C ASN A 76 7.17 -22.40 -11.39
N THR A 77 7.85 -22.91 -12.41
CA THR A 77 8.80 -22.15 -13.25
C THR A 77 8.13 -21.15 -14.20
N PHE A 78 6.91 -21.45 -14.66
CA PHE A 78 6.18 -20.65 -15.66
C PHE A 78 5.01 -19.88 -15.06
N CYS A 79 4.40 -20.40 -13.99
CA CYS A 79 3.33 -19.75 -13.25
C CYS A 79 3.78 -18.35 -12.74
N PRO A 80 3.17 -17.24 -13.20
CA PRO A 80 3.53 -15.90 -12.74
C PRO A 80 3.13 -15.65 -11.27
N GLY A 81 2.17 -16.44 -10.77
CA GLY A 81 1.53 -16.26 -9.47
C GLY A 81 0.33 -15.32 -9.54
N HIS A 82 -0.67 -15.57 -8.69
CA HIS A 82 -1.95 -14.87 -8.68
C HIS A 82 -2.23 -14.28 -7.28
N PHE A 83 -2.76 -13.06 -7.23
CA PHE A 83 -2.94 -12.34 -5.96
C PHE A 83 -4.12 -12.88 -5.15
N GLY A 84 -3.90 -13.04 -3.84
CA GLY A 84 -4.97 -13.22 -2.85
C GLY A 84 -5.45 -11.88 -2.32
N HIS A 85 -6.46 -11.89 -1.46
CA HIS A 85 -6.84 -10.72 -0.67
C HIS A 85 -7.26 -11.10 0.74
N ILE A 86 -7.18 -10.13 1.66
CA ILE A 86 -7.75 -10.20 3.01
C ILE A 86 -8.75 -9.06 3.13
N GLU A 87 -10.01 -9.39 3.40
CA GLU A 87 -11.03 -8.42 3.78
C GLU A 87 -10.79 -7.98 5.23
N LEU A 88 -10.60 -6.69 5.49
CA LEU A 88 -10.27 -6.20 6.83
C LEU A 88 -11.54 -5.92 7.64
N ALA A 89 -11.57 -6.40 8.88
CA ALA A 89 -12.71 -6.25 9.79
C ALA A 89 -12.99 -4.78 10.19
N ARG A 90 -12.00 -3.90 9.99
CA ARG A 90 -12.11 -2.43 9.99
C ARG A 90 -11.12 -1.86 8.96
N PRO A 91 -11.44 -0.72 8.32
CA PRO A 91 -10.49 0.00 7.48
C PRO A 91 -9.24 0.43 8.27
N LEU A 92 -8.12 0.58 7.57
CA LEU A 92 -6.82 0.98 8.11
C LEU A 92 -6.16 2.03 7.21
N PHE A 93 -5.28 2.86 7.75
CA PHE A 93 -4.50 3.80 6.94
C PHE A 93 -3.32 3.12 6.25
N TYR A 94 -3.13 3.38 4.95
CA TYR A 94 -1.85 3.12 4.28
C TYR A 94 -0.81 4.15 4.73
N VAL A 95 0.29 3.68 5.33
CA VAL A 95 1.35 4.52 5.91
C VAL A 95 1.94 5.51 4.89
N GLN A 96 2.08 5.08 3.64
CA GLN A 96 2.64 5.89 2.55
C GLN A 96 1.73 7.10 2.23
N PHE A 97 0.42 6.90 2.24
CA PHE A 97 -0.57 7.91 1.85
C PHE A 97 -1.08 8.73 3.04
N PHE A 98 -0.81 8.31 4.28
CA PHE A 98 -1.27 8.99 5.49
C PHE A 98 -0.96 10.49 5.52
N SER A 99 0.25 10.90 5.08
CA SER A 99 0.64 12.31 4.98
C SER A 99 -0.12 13.12 3.91
N ILE A 100 -0.71 12.45 2.92
CA ILE A 100 -1.58 13.04 1.89
C ILE A 100 -3.00 13.13 2.44
N VAL A 101 -3.50 12.08 3.11
CA VAL A 101 -4.81 12.05 3.78
C VAL A 101 -4.93 13.16 4.82
N GLN A 102 -3.90 13.38 5.64
CA GLN A 102 -3.86 14.50 6.61
C GLN A 102 -3.96 15.89 5.95
N LYS A 103 -3.41 16.06 4.75
CA LYS A 103 -3.54 17.30 3.95
C LYS A 103 -4.93 17.40 3.32
N LEU A 104 -5.50 16.29 2.86
CA LEU A 104 -6.82 16.24 2.23
C LEU A 104 -7.94 16.60 3.22
N LEU A 105 -7.80 16.20 4.49
CA LEU A 105 -8.66 16.63 5.59
C LEU A 105 -8.54 18.12 5.98
N LYS A 106 -7.60 18.88 5.37
CA LYS A 106 -7.56 20.35 5.39
C LYS A 106 -8.09 20.99 4.10
N CYS A 107 -8.40 20.19 3.09
CA CYS A 107 -8.99 20.65 1.82
C CYS A 107 -10.52 20.45 1.79
N VAL A 108 -10.99 19.38 2.42
CA VAL A 108 -12.37 18.91 2.41
C VAL A 108 -13.01 19.11 3.78
N CYS A 109 -14.28 19.54 3.80
CA CYS A 109 -15.01 19.73 5.05
C CYS A 109 -15.29 18.40 5.77
N PHE A 110 -14.88 18.26 7.04
CA PHE A 110 -15.09 17.03 7.83
C PHE A 110 -16.57 16.63 8.05
N ARG A 111 -17.54 17.52 7.78
CA ARG A 111 -18.98 17.28 7.98
C ARG A 111 -19.75 17.02 6.68
N CYS A 112 -19.61 17.91 5.69
CA CYS A 112 -20.35 17.81 4.42
C CYS A 112 -19.52 17.28 3.24
N SER A 113 -18.22 17.05 3.43
CA SER A 113 -17.28 16.50 2.42
C SER A 113 -17.13 17.28 1.10
N LYS A 114 -17.70 18.48 0.98
CA LYS A 114 -17.39 19.43 -0.08
C LYS A 114 -15.97 19.99 0.08
N LEU A 115 -15.37 20.43 -1.02
CA LEU A 115 -14.19 21.30 -1.03
C LEU A 115 -14.47 22.59 -0.24
N LEU A 116 -13.47 23.11 0.49
CA LEU A 116 -13.63 24.33 1.30
C LEU A 116 -13.58 25.64 0.48
N VAL A 117 -13.12 25.55 -0.76
CA VAL A 117 -12.86 26.64 -1.71
C VAL A 117 -13.75 26.45 -2.93
N ASP A 118 -14.30 27.52 -3.49
CA ASP A 118 -15.13 27.44 -4.70
C ASP A 118 -14.26 27.28 -5.96
N LEU A 119 -14.72 26.49 -6.92
CA LEU A 119 -14.11 26.32 -8.23
C LEU A 119 -14.31 27.56 -9.13
N GLN A 120 -15.29 28.40 -8.80
CA GLN A 120 -15.66 29.62 -9.52
C GLN A 120 -14.86 30.86 -9.09
N ASP A 121 -14.12 30.80 -7.97
CA ASP A 121 -13.20 31.87 -7.55
C ASP A 121 -12.20 32.16 -8.68
N PRO A 122 -12.03 33.43 -9.12
CA PRO A 122 -11.14 33.76 -10.24
C PRO A 122 -9.68 33.33 -10.00
N THR A 123 -9.22 33.27 -8.75
CA THR A 123 -7.88 32.76 -8.40
C THR A 123 -7.77 31.24 -8.63
N VAL A 124 -8.86 30.50 -8.39
CA VAL A 124 -8.94 29.05 -8.52
C VAL A 124 -9.17 28.65 -9.97
N ALA A 125 -10.10 29.31 -10.67
CA ALA A 125 -10.30 29.17 -12.10
C ALA A 125 -8.99 29.43 -12.88
N ALA A 126 -8.23 30.48 -12.51
CA ALA A 126 -6.92 30.76 -13.09
C ALA A 126 -5.84 29.71 -12.75
N LEU A 127 -5.95 28.96 -11.65
CA LEU A 127 -5.07 27.82 -11.33
C LEU A 127 -5.47 26.55 -12.08
N LEU A 128 -6.76 26.32 -12.32
CA LEU A 128 -7.27 25.18 -13.07
C LEU A 128 -6.99 25.31 -14.58
N ALA A 129 -7.12 26.52 -15.14
CA ALA A 129 -6.84 26.83 -16.54
C ALA A 129 -5.33 26.76 -16.90
N LYS A 130 -4.43 26.95 -15.92
CA LYS A 130 -2.98 26.82 -16.13
C LYS A 130 -2.59 25.35 -16.32
N LYS A 131 -1.77 25.09 -17.35
CA LYS A 131 -1.18 23.76 -17.65
C LYS A 131 -0.07 23.39 -16.64
N HIS A 132 -0.42 23.33 -15.36
CA HIS A 132 0.47 22.83 -14.29
C HIS A 132 0.40 21.30 -14.17
N THR A 133 1.46 20.69 -13.63
CA THR A 133 1.43 19.28 -13.24
C THR A 133 0.46 19.08 -12.08
N ARG A 134 -0.21 17.91 -12.02
CA ARG A 134 -1.20 17.57 -10.98
C ARG A 134 -0.66 17.78 -9.55
N GLN A 135 0.61 17.46 -9.30
CA GLN A 135 1.27 17.73 -8.01
C GLN A 135 1.36 19.23 -7.69
N LYS A 136 1.75 20.08 -8.65
CA LYS A 136 1.80 21.54 -8.43
C LYS A 136 0.41 22.12 -8.20
N ARG A 137 -0.63 21.60 -8.86
CA ARG A 137 -2.04 21.96 -8.59
C ARG A 137 -2.42 21.63 -7.14
N TRP A 138 -2.19 20.39 -6.71
CA TRP A 138 -2.43 19.92 -5.33
C TRP A 138 -1.72 20.79 -4.27
N GLU A 139 -0.44 21.12 -4.47
CA GLU A 139 0.34 21.93 -3.54
C GLU A 139 -0.16 23.38 -3.39
N HIS A 140 -0.78 23.95 -4.44
CA HIS A 140 -1.42 25.27 -4.37
C HIS A 140 -2.83 25.19 -3.76
N MET A 141 -3.63 24.21 -4.18
CA MET A 141 -4.98 24.00 -3.67
C MET A 141 -4.99 23.74 -2.15
N HIS A 142 -4.06 22.90 -1.66
CA HIS A 142 -3.88 22.67 -0.22
C HIS A 142 -3.55 23.97 0.54
N LYS A 143 -2.69 24.85 0.00
CA LYS A 143 -2.37 26.14 0.65
C LYS A 143 -3.62 27.02 0.78
N LEU A 144 -4.38 27.18 -0.32
CA LEU A 144 -5.63 27.96 -0.32
C LEU A 144 -6.62 27.41 0.70
N CYS A 145 -6.95 26.12 0.63
CA CYS A 145 -7.92 25.51 1.54
C CYS A 145 -7.46 25.56 3.01
N SER A 146 -6.16 25.43 3.29
CA SER A 146 -5.63 25.45 4.66
C SER A 146 -5.81 26.78 5.40
N ASN A 147 -6.16 27.86 4.69
CA ASN A 147 -6.54 29.14 5.28
C ASN A 147 -8.04 29.22 5.65
N VAL A 148 -8.89 28.34 5.09
CA VAL A 148 -10.36 28.41 5.22
C VAL A 148 -10.83 27.73 6.51
N LYS A 149 -10.90 28.51 7.59
CA LYS A 149 -11.29 28.02 8.94
C LYS A 149 -12.78 27.67 9.11
N ARG A 150 -13.66 27.97 8.15
CA ARG A 150 -15.10 27.66 8.21
C ARG A 150 -15.63 27.29 6.83
N CYS A 151 -16.32 26.15 6.74
CA CYS A 151 -17.03 25.75 5.53
C CYS A 151 -18.19 26.72 5.27
N GLY A 152 -18.33 27.21 4.03
CA GLY A 152 -19.32 28.24 3.69
C GLY A 152 -18.82 29.68 3.86
N LYS A 153 -17.50 29.91 3.90
CA LYS A 153 -16.93 31.28 3.85
C LYS A 153 -16.64 31.70 2.41
N GLU A 154 -15.91 30.88 1.65
CA GLU A 154 -15.59 31.14 0.24
C GLU A 154 -16.55 30.41 -0.73
N THR A 155 -17.55 29.70 -0.20
CA THR A 155 -18.49 28.84 -0.94
C THR A 155 -19.92 29.13 -0.51
N LEU A 156 -20.85 29.24 -1.47
CA LEU A 156 -22.27 29.53 -1.17
C LEU A 156 -22.94 28.39 -0.37
N ASP A 157 -22.81 27.15 -0.84
CA ASP A 157 -23.50 25.99 -0.26
C ASP A 157 -22.70 25.26 0.84
N GLY A 158 -22.21 25.99 1.83
CA GLY A 158 -21.42 25.45 2.94
C GLY A 158 -22.24 25.11 4.19
N CYS A 159 -21.79 24.13 4.99
CA CYS A 159 -22.50 23.68 6.19
C CYS A 159 -22.18 24.48 7.48
N GLY A 160 -21.53 25.64 7.37
CA GLY A 160 -21.16 26.52 8.48
C GLY A 160 -20.11 25.97 9.45
N ALA A 161 -19.69 24.71 9.32
CA ALA A 161 -18.83 24.03 10.29
C ALA A 161 -17.42 24.63 10.36
N ARG A 162 -16.96 24.94 11.59
CA ARG A 162 -15.57 25.35 11.87
C ARG A 162 -14.61 24.19 11.61
N GLN A 163 -13.63 24.39 10.73
CA GLN A 163 -12.61 23.41 10.40
C GLN A 163 -11.51 23.39 11.49
N PRO A 164 -10.81 22.26 11.69
CA PRO A 164 -9.77 22.16 12.72
C PRO A 164 -8.56 23.04 12.37
N ASP A 165 -8.11 23.84 13.34
CA ASP A 165 -6.91 24.68 13.21
C ASP A 165 -5.64 23.83 13.01
N ARG A 166 -5.63 22.62 13.58
CA ARG A 166 -4.52 21.66 13.43
C ARG A 166 -5.04 20.25 13.17
N VAL A 167 -4.34 19.56 12.27
CA VAL A 167 -4.51 18.13 12.03
C VAL A 167 -3.14 17.50 12.28
N THR A 168 -3.06 16.62 13.28
CA THR A 168 -1.83 15.94 13.72
C THR A 168 -2.00 14.42 13.66
N LYS A 169 -0.99 13.68 14.12
CA LYS A 169 -1.01 12.22 14.21
C LYS A 169 -0.71 11.77 15.63
N THR A 170 -1.28 10.64 16.03
CA THR A 170 -0.75 9.84 17.15
C THR A 170 0.35 8.90 16.63
N ASP A 171 1.11 8.32 17.55
CA ASP A 171 2.13 7.29 17.25
C ASP A 171 1.53 6.00 16.67
N VAL A 172 0.21 5.81 16.84
CA VAL A 172 -0.56 4.69 16.33
C VAL A 172 -1.30 5.02 15.02
N MET A 173 -0.84 6.06 14.30
CA MET A 173 -1.38 6.51 13.01
C MET A 173 -2.88 6.87 13.05
N LYS A 174 -3.41 7.33 14.19
CA LYS A 174 -4.74 7.96 14.25
C LYS A 174 -4.61 9.45 13.96
N ILE A 175 -5.65 10.04 13.39
CA ILE A 175 -5.66 11.48 13.07
C ILE A 175 -6.30 12.22 14.24
N VAL A 176 -5.59 13.21 14.79
CA VAL A 176 -6.14 14.10 15.82
C VAL A 176 -6.45 15.44 15.19
N MET A 177 -7.68 15.89 15.35
CA MET A 177 -8.13 17.22 14.97
C MET A 177 -8.17 18.09 16.23
N GLU A 178 -7.49 19.24 16.18
CA GLU A 178 -7.45 20.23 17.27
C GLU A 178 -8.17 21.51 16.81
N TRP A 179 -9.16 21.95 17.58
CA TRP A 179 -9.78 23.28 17.48
C TRP A 179 -9.33 24.11 18.68
N LYS A 180 -8.88 25.35 18.44
CA LYS A 180 -8.60 26.30 19.53
C LYS A 180 -9.85 27.15 19.78
N ASP A 181 -10.66 26.79 20.75
CA ASP A 181 -11.86 27.58 21.02
C ASP A 181 -11.51 28.93 21.65
N LEU A 182 -12.29 29.96 21.28
CA LEU A 182 -12.03 31.36 21.65
C LEU A 182 -12.61 31.71 23.03
N ALA A 183 -13.11 30.71 23.76
CA ALA A 183 -13.47 30.82 25.15
C ALA A 183 -12.20 30.68 25.99
N GLU A 184 -11.75 31.79 26.56
CA GLU A 184 -10.74 31.81 27.61
C GLU A 184 -11.35 31.25 28.90
N ASN A 185 -10.61 30.42 29.62
CA ASN A 185 -10.95 30.11 31.01
C ASN A 185 -10.53 31.29 31.89
N GLU A 186 -11.49 31.94 32.54
CA GLU A 186 -11.27 33.14 33.39
C GLU A 186 -10.27 32.90 34.54
N GLU A 187 -10.09 31.64 34.97
CA GLU A 187 -9.19 31.25 36.06
C GLU A 187 -7.73 31.02 35.65
N THR A 188 -7.42 30.82 34.36
CA THR A 188 -6.06 30.41 33.93
C THR A 188 -5.48 31.13 32.72
N HIS A 189 -6.28 31.92 31.98
CA HIS A 189 -5.91 32.49 30.67
C HIS A 189 -5.44 31.47 29.61
N GLU A 190 -5.63 30.16 29.83
CA GLU A 190 -5.33 29.15 28.82
C GLU A 190 -6.51 28.96 27.86
N LEU A 191 -6.21 29.00 26.56
CA LEU A 191 -7.18 28.73 25.48
C LEU A 191 -7.63 27.27 25.52
N THR A 192 -8.93 27.04 25.62
CA THR A 192 -9.51 25.69 25.62
C THR A 192 -9.28 24.99 24.26
N VAL A 193 -8.47 23.93 24.24
CA VAL A 193 -8.15 23.16 23.02
C VAL A 193 -9.01 21.90 22.95
N ARG A 194 -10.10 21.97 22.19
CA ARG A 194 -10.93 20.80 21.90
C ARG A 194 -10.18 19.85 20.96
N ARG A 195 -9.96 18.62 21.42
CA ARG A 195 -9.35 17.52 20.64
C ARG A 195 -10.41 16.47 20.29
N GLN A 196 -10.37 15.98 19.05
CA GLN A 196 -11.12 14.79 18.64
C GLN A 196 -10.23 13.86 17.81
N ILE A 197 -10.26 12.57 18.12
CA ILE A 197 -9.57 11.53 17.36
C ILE A 197 -10.52 11.00 16.29
N TYR A 198 -10.03 10.86 15.06
CA TYR A 198 -10.75 10.27 13.93
C TYR A 198 -10.10 8.95 13.52
N GLY A 199 -10.91 7.90 13.43
CA GLY A 199 -10.49 6.59 12.94
C GLY A 199 -10.43 6.53 11.40
N ALA A 200 -9.90 5.43 10.87
CA ALA A 200 -9.92 5.20 9.42
C ALA A 200 -11.35 5.09 8.88
N ASP A 201 -12.29 4.53 9.66
CA ASP A 201 -13.73 4.50 9.34
C ASP A 201 -14.32 5.90 9.09
N ASP A 202 -14.01 6.86 9.96
CA ASP A 202 -14.57 8.21 9.90
C ASP A 202 -13.98 9.00 8.73
N VAL A 203 -12.67 8.85 8.51
CA VAL A 203 -12.01 9.47 7.35
C VAL A 203 -12.51 8.84 6.04
N LEU A 204 -12.75 7.52 5.99
CA LEU A 204 -13.33 6.86 4.82
C LEU A 204 -14.74 7.40 4.51
N ARG A 205 -15.58 7.58 5.53
CA ARG A 205 -16.91 8.22 5.39
C ARG A 205 -16.84 9.65 4.88
N ILE A 206 -15.78 10.40 5.22
CA ILE A 206 -15.54 11.76 4.71
C ILE A 206 -15.09 11.69 3.24
N LEU A 207 -14.12 10.83 2.90
CA LEU A 207 -13.53 10.75 1.55
C LEU A 207 -14.48 10.16 0.50
N HIS A 208 -15.31 9.19 0.85
CA HIS A 208 -16.30 8.56 -0.04
C HIS A 208 -17.41 9.55 -0.50
N ARG A 209 -17.57 10.68 0.20
CA ARG A 209 -18.54 11.73 -0.15
C ARG A 209 -17.95 12.86 -1.01
N VAL A 210 -16.65 12.82 -1.31
CA VAL A 210 -15.99 13.79 -2.19
C VAL A 210 -16.39 13.51 -3.64
N THR A 211 -16.76 14.54 -4.42
CA THR A 211 -17.16 14.33 -5.81
C THR A 211 -15.96 14.15 -6.74
N ASP A 212 -16.16 13.56 -7.92
CA ASP A 212 -15.10 13.41 -8.92
C ASP A 212 -14.60 14.77 -9.46
N ALA A 213 -15.45 15.80 -9.42
CA ALA A 213 -15.08 17.18 -9.76
C ALA A 213 -14.14 17.78 -8.70
N ASP A 214 -14.49 17.65 -7.41
CA ASP A 214 -13.61 18.05 -6.29
C ASP A 214 -12.26 17.32 -6.37
N ALA A 215 -12.28 16.03 -6.73
CA ALA A 215 -11.09 15.20 -6.84
C ALA A 215 -10.12 15.67 -7.94
N ASP A 216 -10.58 15.94 -9.19
CA ASP A 216 -9.68 16.45 -10.23
C ASP A 216 -9.27 17.92 -10.00
N ALA A 217 -10.13 18.73 -9.37
CA ALA A 217 -9.76 20.07 -8.91
C ALA A 217 -8.61 20.04 -7.88
N LEU A 218 -8.63 19.09 -6.95
CA LEU A 218 -7.51 18.81 -6.04
C LEU A 218 -6.28 18.22 -6.75
N GLY A 219 -6.43 17.71 -7.98
CA GLY A 219 -5.37 17.13 -8.81
C GLY A 219 -5.35 15.60 -8.84
N PHE A 220 -6.20 14.94 -8.07
CA PHE A 220 -6.41 13.49 -8.12
C PHE A 220 -7.09 13.06 -9.42
N CYS A 221 -7.12 11.78 -9.72
CA CYS A 221 -7.72 11.29 -10.97
C CYS A 221 -8.87 10.33 -10.64
N PRO A 222 -10.14 10.70 -10.89
CA PRO A 222 -11.32 9.86 -10.65
C PRO A 222 -11.16 8.39 -11.04
N LYS A 223 -10.57 8.12 -12.21
CA LYS A 223 -10.41 6.76 -12.76
C LYS A 223 -9.26 5.94 -12.15
N TYR A 224 -8.22 6.58 -11.59
CA TYR A 224 -6.94 5.89 -11.28
C TYR A 224 -6.39 6.17 -9.88
N ASN A 225 -6.83 7.22 -9.20
CA ASN A 225 -6.28 7.68 -7.92
C ASN A 225 -7.38 8.39 -7.12
N ARG A 226 -8.49 7.72 -6.82
CA ARG A 226 -9.61 8.32 -6.06
C ARG A 226 -9.23 8.45 -4.57
N PRO A 227 -9.57 9.56 -3.87
CA PRO A 227 -9.11 9.83 -2.50
C PRO A 227 -9.35 8.70 -1.49
N GLU A 228 -10.52 8.05 -1.55
CA GLU A 228 -10.94 7.00 -0.63
C GLU A 228 -10.03 5.75 -0.67
N TRP A 229 -9.38 5.47 -1.82
CA TRP A 229 -8.49 4.31 -2.00
C TRP A 229 -7.16 4.47 -1.25
N MET A 230 -6.89 5.64 -0.66
CA MET A 230 -5.78 5.84 0.30
C MET A 230 -6.03 5.17 1.66
N ILE A 231 -7.23 4.59 1.87
CA ILE A 231 -7.59 3.81 3.05
C ILE A 231 -7.72 2.34 2.65
N CYS A 232 -7.04 1.48 3.39
CA CYS A 232 -7.00 0.03 3.21
C CYS A 232 -8.25 -0.60 3.83
N THR A 233 -9.25 -0.93 3.02
CA THR A 233 -10.37 -1.82 3.37
C THR A 233 -10.09 -3.27 2.98
N VAL A 234 -9.42 -3.47 1.84
CA VAL A 234 -9.02 -4.78 1.31
C VAL A 234 -7.51 -4.78 1.15
N LEU A 235 -6.82 -5.73 1.77
CA LEU A 235 -5.37 -5.86 1.68
C LEU A 235 -5.00 -6.91 0.61
N PRO A 236 -4.31 -6.54 -0.49
CA PRO A 236 -3.85 -7.49 -1.49
C PRO A 236 -2.72 -8.37 -0.93
N VAL A 237 -2.87 -9.69 -1.05
CA VAL A 237 -1.88 -10.67 -0.59
C VAL A 237 -1.00 -11.09 -1.77
N PRO A 238 0.32 -10.87 -1.71
CA PRO A 238 1.22 -11.25 -2.81
C PRO A 238 1.27 -12.77 -3.01
N PRO A 239 1.43 -13.25 -4.26
CA PRO A 239 1.56 -14.69 -4.56
C PRO A 239 2.83 -15.32 -3.96
N PRO A 240 2.86 -16.67 -3.80
CA PRO A 240 4.01 -17.39 -3.24
C PRO A 240 5.36 -17.12 -3.94
N CYS A 241 5.37 -16.81 -5.24
CA CYS A 241 6.57 -16.45 -5.99
C CYS A 241 7.27 -15.16 -5.50
N VAL A 242 6.54 -14.25 -4.84
CA VAL A 242 7.06 -12.99 -4.26
C VAL A 242 7.62 -13.20 -2.84
N ARG A 243 7.18 -14.27 -2.17
CA ARG A 243 7.50 -14.63 -0.77
C ARG A 243 7.82 -16.14 -0.65
N PRO A 244 8.89 -16.62 -1.32
CA PRO A 244 9.16 -18.03 -1.49
C PRO A 244 9.53 -18.74 -0.17
N SER A 245 8.95 -19.91 0.05
CA SER A 245 9.34 -20.83 1.13
C SER A 245 10.63 -21.58 0.75
N VAL A 246 11.64 -21.59 1.62
CA VAL A 246 12.84 -22.42 1.45
C VAL A 246 12.65 -23.72 2.22
N ARG A 247 13.01 -24.87 1.63
CA ARG A 247 13.13 -26.14 2.36
C ARG A 247 14.59 -26.38 2.70
N ASN A 248 14.87 -26.71 3.96
CA ASN A 248 16.16 -27.29 4.36
C ASN A 248 16.25 -28.76 3.87
N ASP A 249 17.45 -29.31 3.78
CA ASP A 249 17.69 -30.72 3.40
C ASP A 249 17.03 -31.71 4.38
N THR A 250 16.84 -31.29 5.63
CA THR A 250 16.06 -32.01 6.66
C THR A 250 14.54 -31.94 6.47
N GLY A 251 14.06 -31.45 5.32
CA GLY A 251 12.64 -31.33 4.96
C GLY A 251 11.88 -30.16 5.62
N VAL A 252 12.46 -29.52 6.63
CA VAL A 252 11.84 -28.41 7.38
C VAL A 252 11.65 -27.18 6.47
N ARG A 253 10.42 -26.65 6.40
CA ARG A 253 10.13 -25.34 5.76
C ARG A 253 10.72 -24.20 6.60
N LYS A 254 11.29 -23.19 5.92
CA LYS A 254 11.51 -21.83 6.43
C LYS A 254 10.75 -20.86 5.53
N GLU A 255 9.82 -20.13 6.11
CA GLU A 255 8.97 -19.19 5.38
C GLU A 255 9.62 -17.81 5.25
N ASP A 256 9.19 -17.04 4.26
CA ASP A 256 9.64 -15.67 4.04
C ASP A 256 9.11 -14.71 5.14
N ASP A 257 9.90 -13.70 5.52
CA ASP A 257 9.54 -12.64 6.49
C ASP A 257 8.15 -12.02 6.25
N LEU A 258 7.73 -11.85 4.99
CA LEU A 258 6.39 -11.33 4.64
C LEU A 258 5.29 -12.36 4.94
N THR A 259 5.54 -13.65 4.73
CA THR A 259 4.58 -14.72 5.07
C THR A 259 4.32 -14.73 6.57
N HIS A 260 5.37 -14.66 7.39
CA HIS A 260 5.22 -14.53 8.85
C HIS A 260 4.37 -13.32 9.24
N LYS A 261 4.64 -12.15 8.63
CA LYS A 261 3.88 -10.94 8.95
C LYS A 261 2.41 -10.98 8.48
N LEU A 262 2.15 -11.66 7.36
CA LEU A 262 0.78 -11.91 6.87
C LEU A 262 -0.01 -12.85 7.79
N VAL A 263 0.63 -13.87 8.39
CA VAL A 263 0.00 -14.74 9.41
C VAL A 263 -0.47 -13.90 10.60
N ASP A 264 0.37 -12.98 11.10
CA ASP A 264 -0.04 -12.07 12.17
C ASP A 264 -1.23 -11.19 11.77
N ILE A 265 -1.20 -10.60 10.57
CA ILE A 265 -2.29 -9.74 10.07
C ILE A 265 -3.61 -10.51 10.03
N ILE A 266 -3.62 -11.74 9.50
CA ILE A 266 -4.81 -12.60 9.49
C ILE A 266 -5.27 -12.91 10.92
N LYS A 267 -4.34 -13.28 11.81
CA LYS A 267 -4.65 -13.60 13.21
C LYS A 267 -5.28 -12.42 13.96
N PHE A 268 -4.71 -11.22 13.83
CA PHE A 268 -5.26 -10.01 14.46
C PHE A 268 -6.56 -9.53 13.78
N ASN A 269 -6.69 -9.68 12.46
CA ASN A 269 -7.94 -9.36 11.73
C ASN A 269 -9.09 -10.26 12.20
N ASN A 270 -8.87 -11.58 12.28
CA ASN A 270 -9.84 -12.54 12.82
C ASN A 270 -10.13 -12.25 14.31
N THR A 271 -9.15 -11.78 15.08
CA THR A 271 -9.37 -11.36 16.48
C THR A 271 -10.24 -10.11 16.59
N VAL A 272 -10.08 -9.13 15.68
CA VAL A 272 -10.96 -7.95 15.59
C VAL A 272 -12.38 -8.36 15.18
N LYS A 273 -12.52 -9.20 14.15
CA LYS A 273 -13.82 -9.73 13.69
C LYS A 273 -14.57 -10.45 14.81
N ASN A 274 -13.92 -11.41 15.49
CA ASN A 274 -14.50 -12.14 16.61
C ASN A 274 -14.88 -11.23 17.80
N LYS A 275 -14.20 -10.09 18.00
CA LYS A 275 -14.56 -9.10 19.04
C LYS A 275 -15.78 -8.27 18.65
N ILE A 276 -15.92 -7.92 17.38
CA ILE A 276 -17.09 -7.22 16.84
C ILE A 276 -18.32 -8.13 16.91
N GLU A 277 -18.21 -9.38 16.46
CA GLU A 277 -19.29 -10.38 16.48
C GLU A 277 -19.78 -10.70 17.91
N ARG A 278 -18.89 -10.60 18.91
CA ARG A 278 -19.23 -10.77 20.34
C ARG A 278 -19.75 -9.49 21.02
N GLY A 279 -19.90 -8.38 20.30
CA GLY A 279 -20.36 -7.11 20.88
C GLY A 279 -19.42 -6.53 21.96
N ALA A 280 -18.10 -6.73 21.83
CA ALA A 280 -17.14 -6.23 22.81
C ALA A 280 -17.11 -4.68 22.88
N SER A 281 -16.69 -4.14 24.03
CA SER A 281 -16.58 -2.69 24.22
C SER A 281 -15.72 -2.01 23.14
N TYR A 282 -16.15 -0.81 22.73
CA TYR A 282 -15.54 0.00 21.67
C TYR A 282 -14.03 0.14 21.87
N ASP A 283 -13.56 0.51 23.06
CA ASP A 283 -12.14 0.73 23.37
C ASP A 283 -11.31 -0.55 23.17
N THR A 284 -11.89 -1.71 23.48
CA THR A 284 -11.25 -3.02 23.31
C THR A 284 -11.15 -3.43 21.84
N ILE A 285 -12.11 -3.00 21.00
CA ILE A 285 -12.05 -3.13 19.55
C ILE A 285 -11.02 -2.15 19.00
N GLU A 286 -11.06 -0.88 19.39
CA GLU A 286 -10.16 0.17 18.89
C GLU A 286 -8.68 -0.13 19.23
N LEU A 287 -8.39 -0.67 20.43
CA LEU A 287 -7.06 -1.17 20.80
C LEU A 287 -6.62 -2.34 19.91
N SER A 288 -7.55 -3.21 19.51
CA SER A 288 -7.24 -4.36 18.64
C SER A 288 -6.98 -3.91 17.19
N VAL A 289 -7.76 -2.95 16.69
CA VAL A 289 -7.54 -2.27 15.40
C VAL A 289 -6.21 -1.50 15.40
N SER A 290 -5.86 -0.89 16.53
CA SER A 290 -4.59 -0.18 16.74
C SER A 290 -3.37 -1.10 16.59
N VAL A 291 -3.45 -2.34 17.10
CA VAL A 291 -2.41 -3.38 16.87
C VAL A 291 -2.41 -3.85 15.41
N LEU A 292 -3.58 -4.09 14.81
CA LEU A 292 -3.68 -4.49 13.40
C LEU A 292 -3.07 -3.44 12.45
N GLN A 293 -3.31 -2.15 12.72
CA GLN A 293 -2.70 -1.02 12.02
C GLN A 293 -1.16 -1.05 12.09
N GLN A 294 -0.58 -1.38 13.24
CA GLN A 294 0.87 -1.54 13.40
C GLN A 294 1.41 -2.74 12.61
N HIS A 295 0.66 -3.85 12.55
CA HIS A 295 1.06 -5.03 11.76
C HIS A 295 1.01 -4.77 10.25
N VAL A 296 -0.02 -4.08 9.74
CA VAL A 296 -0.10 -3.67 8.33
C VAL A 296 0.97 -2.61 7.99
N ALA A 297 1.24 -1.66 8.90
CA ALA A 297 2.33 -0.70 8.74
C ALA A 297 3.70 -1.38 8.58
N THR A 298 4.04 -2.29 9.50
CA THR A 298 5.35 -2.95 9.55
C THR A 298 5.55 -4.06 8.51
N LEU A 299 4.52 -4.40 7.71
CA LEU A 299 4.67 -5.17 6.47
C LEU A 299 5.31 -4.32 5.35
N ILE A 300 4.94 -3.03 5.30
CA ILE A 300 5.35 -2.06 4.28
C ILE A 300 6.71 -1.46 4.64
N ASP A 301 6.82 -0.91 5.85
CA ASP A 301 8.01 -0.22 6.37
C ASP A 301 8.13 -0.43 7.89
N ASN A 302 9.31 -0.89 8.32
CA ASN A 302 9.61 -1.31 9.69
C ASN A 302 10.68 -0.41 10.34
N THR A 303 10.87 0.81 9.79
CA THR A 303 11.73 1.88 10.33
C THR A 303 11.00 2.83 11.29
N GLY A 304 9.69 2.66 11.47
CA GLY A 304 8.86 3.45 12.38
C GLY A 304 9.06 3.12 13.87
N ALA A 305 8.29 3.80 14.73
CA ALA A 305 8.40 3.71 16.20
C ALA A 305 8.22 2.29 16.78
N TYR A 306 7.52 1.40 16.06
CA TYR A 306 7.32 0.01 16.45
C TYR A 306 8.08 -0.91 15.49
N VAL A 307 9.21 -1.48 15.94
CA VAL A 307 10.05 -2.37 15.12
C VAL A 307 9.65 -3.83 15.34
N SER A 308 9.00 -4.43 14.34
CA SER A 308 8.65 -5.85 14.32
C SER A 308 9.91 -6.71 14.15
N LYS A 309 10.15 -7.60 15.11
CA LYS A 309 11.28 -8.54 15.13
C LYS A 309 10.77 -9.99 15.16
N ASP A 310 11.56 -10.90 14.60
CA ASP A 310 11.42 -12.34 14.78
C ASP A 310 11.85 -12.77 16.21
N ARG A 311 11.52 -14.01 16.59
CA ARG A 311 11.96 -14.67 17.84
C ARG A 311 13.48 -14.63 18.04
N THR A 312 14.26 -14.61 16.96
CA THR A 312 15.72 -14.46 16.99
C THR A 312 16.22 -13.04 17.26
N GLY A 313 15.32 -12.05 17.43
CA GLY A 313 15.65 -10.64 17.56
C GLY A 313 15.98 -9.94 16.24
N ARG A 314 16.13 -10.68 15.13
CA ARG A 314 16.28 -10.14 13.78
C ARG A 314 15.06 -9.32 13.38
N ILE A 315 15.30 -8.17 12.75
CA ILE A 315 14.25 -7.31 12.16
C ILE A 315 13.72 -7.95 10.88
N PHE A 316 12.39 -8.01 10.70
CA PHE A 316 11.77 -8.53 9.47
C PHE A 316 12.02 -7.61 8.26
N ARG A 317 12.37 -8.19 7.10
CA ARG A 317 12.67 -7.49 5.84
C ARG A 317 11.39 -7.16 5.05
N THR A 318 10.99 -5.89 5.12
CA THR A 318 9.76 -5.35 4.52
C THR A 318 9.75 -5.27 3.00
N ILE A 319 8.61 -4.84 2.44
CA ILE A 319 8.47 -4.48 1.03
C ILE A 319 9.42 -3.32 0.66
N CYS A 320 9.47 -2.24 1.45
CA CYS A 320 10.39 -1.11 1.21
C CYS A 320 11.86 -1.55 1.25
N ASP A 321 12.25 -2.43 2.18
CA ASP A 321 13.61 -2.99 2.29
C ASP A 321 14.00 -3.91 1.12
N ARG A 322 13.02 -4.46 0.40
CA ARG A 322 13.23 -5.26 -0.81
C ARG A 322 13.42 -4.37 -2.05
N LEU A 323 12.90 -3.14 -2.04
CA LEU A 323 12.98 -2.21 -3.18
C LEU A 323 14.17 -1.24 -3.10
N ASN A 324 14.32 -0.53 -1.97
CA ASN A 324 15.09 0.73 -1.92
C ASN A 324 16.55 0.59 -1.48
N ARG A 325 16.96 -0.56 -0.95
CA ARG A 325 18.35 -0.79 -0.47
C ARG A 325 19.34 -0.88 -1.65
N LYS A 326 20.65 -0.79 -1.38
CA LYS A 326 21.72 -1.01 -2.38
C LYS A 326 21.60 -2.37 -3.08
N GLU A 327 21.18 -3.39 -2.33
CA GLU A 327 20.83 -4.75 -2.76
C GLU A 327 19.29 -4.94 -2.85
N GLY A 328 18.56 -3.86 -3.10
CA GLY A 328 17.13 -3.87 -3.41
C GLY A 328 16.89 -4.10 -4.90
N ARG A 329 15.68 -4.54 -5.27
CA ARG A 329 15.33 -4.96 -6.63
C ARG A 329 15.64 -3.89 -7.70
N ILE A 330 15.44 -2.61 -7.39
CA ILE A 330 15.65 -1.53 -8.37
C ILE A 330 17.13 -1.46 -8.77
N ARG A 331 18.03 -1.30 -7.80
CA ARG A 331 19.47 -1.17 -8.08
C ARG A 331 20.15 -2.51 -8.41
N GLY A 332 19.84 -3.56 -7.66
CA GLY A 332 20.53 -4.86 -7.71
C GLY A 332 19.85 -5.96 -8.53
N ASN A 333 18.70 -5.69 -9.16
CA ASN A 333 18.07 -6.62 -10.12
C ASN A 333 17.53 -5.96 -11.41
N LEU A 334 17.31 -4.65 -11.45
CA LEU A 334 16.90 -3.95 -12.68
C LEU A 334 18.05 -3.16 -13.32
N MET A 335 18.76 -2.33 -12.56
CA MET A 335 19.88 -1.52 -13.07
C MET A 335 21.17 -2.32 -13.25
N GLY A 336 21.55 -3.15 -12.26
CA GLY A 336 22.65 -4.10 -12.36
C GLY A 336 22.13 -5.53 -12.24
N LYS A 337 22.49 -6.38 -13.19
CA LYS A 337 22.21 -7.82 -13.18
C LYS A 337 23.51 -8.60 -13.28
N ARG A 338 23.53 -9.83 -12.76
CA ARG A 338 24.48 -10.85 -13.23
C ARG A 338 24.01 -11.32 -14.61
N VAL A 339 24.95 -11.63 -15.50
CA VAL A 339 24.68 -12.10 -16.86
C VAL A 339 25.42 -13.39 -17.10
N ASP A 340 24.76 -14.34 -17.75
CA ASP A 340 25.37 -15.56 -18.24
C ASP A 340 26.32 -15.23 -19.41
N PHE A 341 27.14 -16.19 -19.84
CA PHE A 341 28.17 -16.00 -20.87
C PHE A 341 29.19 -14.89 -20.54
N SER A 342 29.50 -14.69 -19.26
CA SER A 342 30.56 -13.80 -18.79
C SER A 342 31.61 -14.56 -17.97
N ALA A 343 32.89 -14.24 -18.21
CA ALA A 343 34.04 -14.80 -17.52
C ALA A 343 34.89 -13.69 -16.90
N ARG A 344 35.72 -14.03 -15.91
CA ARG A 344 36.63 -13.08 -15.25
C ARG A 344 37.89 -13.78 -14.77
N THR A 345 39.03 -13.33 -15.26
CA THR A 345 40.36 -13.79 -14.83
C THR A 345 41.25 -12.59 -14.48
N VAL A 346 42.46 -12.85 -14.00
CA VAL A 346 43.51 -11.83 -13.78
C VAL A 346 44.19 -11.53 -15.11
N ILE A 347 44.52 -10.26 -15.35
CA ILE A 347 45.24 -9.83 -16.56
C ILE A 347 46.76 -10.04 -16.39
N THR A 348 47.41 -10.47 -17.47
CA THR A 348 48.86 -10.65 -17.58
C THR A 348 49.32 -10.00 -18.89
N PRO A 349 50.44 -9.25 -18.92
CA PRO A 349 50.94 -8.68 -20.17
C PRO A 349 51.56 -9.75 -21.08
N ASP A 350 51.23 -9.71 -22.36
CA ASP A 350 51.88 -10.47 -23.43
C ASP A 350 52.32 -9.48 -24.53
N PRO A 351 53.61 -9.43 -24.91
CA PRO A 351 54.10 -8.50 -25.95
C PRO A 351 53.86 -9.00 -27.38
N ASN A 352 53.34 -10.22 -27.59
CA ASN A 352 53.21 -10.85 -28.90
C ASN A 352 51.82 -10.68 -29.54
N ILE A 353 50.83 -10.21 -28.78
CA ILE A 353 49.46 -9.96 -29.27
C ILE A 353 49.31 -8.51 -29.76
N SER A 354 48.45 -8.29 -30.75
CA SER A 354 48.10 -6.94 -31.23
C SER A 354 47.11 -6.23 -30.29
N ILE A 355 46.90 -4.93 -30.52
CA ILE A 355 46.08 -4.05 -29.66
C ILE A 355 44.60 -4.48 -29.65
N ASP A 356 44.12 -5.10 -30.73
CA ASP A 356 42.73 -5.53 -30.89
C ASP A 356 42.50 -7.01 -30.48
N GLU A 357 43.53 -7.71 -30.01
CA GLU A 357 43.49 -9.13 -29.61
C GLU A 357 43.43 -9.32 -28.08
N LEU A 358 42.89 -10.46 -27.66
CA LEU A 358 42.80 -10.84 -26.25
C LEU A 358 43.06 -12.34 -26.07
N GLY A 359 44.08 -12.67 -25.27
CA GLY A 359 44.35 -14.05 -24.87
C GLY A 359 43.25 -14.59 -23.95
N VAL A 360 42.50 -15.59 -24.42
CA VAL A 360 41.47 -16.30 -23.64
C VAL A 360 42.02 -17.68 -23.23
N PRO A 361 42.04 -18.02 -21.92
CA PRO A 361 42.42 -19.36 -21.47
C PRO A 361 41.47 -20.44 -22.02
N MET A 362 42.03 -21.61 -22.35
CA MET A 362 41.29 -22.83 -22.70
C MET A 362 40.85 -23.62 -21.47
#